data_AF-A0A0D5C541-F1
#
_entry.id   AF-A0A0D5C541-F1
#
_cell.length_a   1.000
_cell.length_b   1.000
_cell.length_c   1.000
_cell.angle_alpha   90.00
_cell.angle_beta   90.00
_cell.angle_gamma   90.00
#
_symmetry.space_group_name_H-M   'P 1'
#
loop_
_entity.id
_entity.type
_entity.pdbx_description
1 polymer ?
#
loop_
_entity_poly.entity_id
_entity_poly.type
_entity_poly.pdbx_seq_one_letter_code
_entity_poly.pdbx_strand_id
1 'polypeptide(L)'
;MGNDPDFFVFVPYGFIEYLKNRKKETNFILVFLIIPSLPILYAYIVQAQDTRYLYILYPIFCLISLFAVKSYISKFSRKNLVLLLIIIGIFVGSIGFYEYKKIDYQKEIEMYKIAKIITDTSSGLNFHPSETKYIRAAELPEKWPFLFFGSGVHEIKSISTTNHKNLESFISNSREELTHILVDDDSKLPKFLKEVYQNYEEYEYLRKVFDSKDHGFEHQIMLFEIDFEKFDSISEG
;
A
#
# COMPACT_ATOMS: atom_id res chain seq x y z
N MET A 1 -0.02 -7.73 -0.32
CA MET A 1 0.74 -8.90 -0.82
C MET A 1 2.19 -8.69 -0.49
N GLY A 2 2.64 -9.25 0.63
CA GLY A 2 4.03 -9.15 1.08
C GLY A 2 4.92 -10.01 0.20
N ASN A 3 5.92 -9.39 -0.42
CA ASN A 3 7.03 -10.10 -1.03
C ASN A 3 7.98 -10.53 0.08
N ASP A 4 7.79 -11.73 0.63
CA ASP A 4 8.68 -12.37 1.58
C ASP A 4 8.87 -13.86 1.16
N PRO A 5 10.06 -14.48 1.31
CA PRO A 5 11.28 -14.23 0.55
C PRO A 5 11.75 -15.47 -0.24
N ASP A 6 12.77 -15.30 -1.09
CA ASP A 6 13.39 -16.19 -2.09
C ASP A 6 13.79 -17.64 -1.68
N PHE A 7 13.57 -18.03 -0.42
CA PHE A 7 14.01 -19.31 0.13
C PHE A 7 13.18 -20.52 -0.31
N PHE A 8 11.96 -20.28 -0.80
CA PHE A 8 11.06 -21.36 -1.24
C PHE A 8 11.66 -22.25 -2.33
N VAL A 9 12.60 -21.74 -3.14
CA VAL A 9 13.24 -22.55 -4.18
C VAL A 9 14.28 -23.51 -3.59
N PHE A 10 15.04 -23.08 -2.58
CA PHE A 10 16.12 -23.89 -2.00
C PHE A 10 15.67 -24.78 -0.85
N VAL A 11 14.63 -24.39 -0.10
CA VAL A 11 14.17 -25.13 1.09
C VAL A 11 13.69 -26.55 0.77
N PRO A 12 12.81 -26.81 -0.23
CA PRO A 12 12.34 -28.17 -0.52
C PRO A 12 13.48 -29.11 -0.94
N TYR A 13 14.35 -28.66 -1.84
CA TYR A 13 15.50 -29.45 -2.28
C TYR A 13 16.53 -29.62 -1.14
N GLY A 14 16.76 -28.57 -0.36
CA GLY A 14 17.65 -28.59 0.80
C GLY A 14 17.17 -29.56 1.88
N PHE A 15 15.86 -29.66 2.07
CA PHE A 15 15.27 -30.62 3.00
C PHE A 15 15.48 -32.07 2.53
N ILE A 16 15.30 -32.34 1.23
CA ILE A 16 15.60 -33.67 0.65
C ILE A 16 17.07 -34.04 0.86
N GLU A 17 18.00 -33.13 0.57
CA GLU A 17 19.43 -33.36 0.75
C GLU A 17 19.85 -33.49 2.23
N TYR A 18 19.19 -32.74 3.13
CA TYR A 18 19.34 -32.87 4.58
C TYR A 18 18.94 -34.29 5.04
N LEU A 19 17.78 -34.79 4.61
CA LEU A 19 17.31 -36.12 5.00
C LEU A 19 18.25 -37.24 4.54
N LYS A 20 18.81 -37.14 3.33
CA LYS A 20 19.79 -38.12 2.80
C LYS A 20 21.09 -38.15 3.59
N ASN A 21 21.57 -37.00 4.07
CA ASN A 21 22.89 -36.83 4.70
C ASN A 21 22.79 -36.60 6.22
N ARG A 22 21.67 -36.99 6.83
CA ARG A 22 21.32 -36.68 8.22
C ARG A 22 22.33 -37.29 9.20
N LYS A 23 22.80 -36.48 10.15
CA LYS A 23 23.63 -36.91 11.29
C LYS A 23 22.92 -36.64 12.62
N LYS A 24 23.36 -37.32 13.68
CA LYS A 24 22.80 -37.17 15.03
C LYS A 24 22.90 -35.73 15.54
N GLU A 25 24.02 -35.07 15.25
CA GLU A 25 24.29 -33.65 15.59
C GLU A 25 23.35 -32.67 14.89
N THR A 26 22.90 -32.98 13.67
CA THR A 26 22.02 -32.09 12.89
C THR A 26 20.53 -32.26 13.21
N ASN A 27 20.18 -33.20 14.10
CA ASN A 27 18.79 -33.50 14.43
C ASN A 27 18.03 -32.34 15.06
N PHE A 28 18.72 -31.37 15.68
CA PHE A 28 18.08 -30.19 16.23
C PHE A 28 17.28 -29.42 15.16
N ILE A 29 17.69 -29.48 13.87
CA ILE A 29 16.96 -28.85 12.76
C ILE A 29 15.50 -29.34 12.71
N LEU A 30 15.25 -30.64 12.93
CA LEU A 30 13.89 -31.17 12.97
C LEU A 30 13.12 -30.72 14.21
N VAL A 31 13.80 -30.66 15.35
CA VAL A 31 13.20 -30.19 16.61
C VAL A 31 12.74 -28.74 16.47
N PHE A 32 13.59 -27.88 15.93
CA PHE A 32 13.29 -26.47 15.68
C PHE A 32 12.37 -26.22 14.48
N LEU A 33 12.15 -27.20 13.61
CA LEU A 33 11.04 -27.16 12.65
C LEU A 33 9.71 -27.49 13.35
N ILE A 34 9.67 -28.60 14.08
CA ILE A 34 8.41 -29.15 14.61
C ILE A 34 7.87 -28.32 15.77
N ILE A 35 8.71 -27.98 16.75
CA ILE A 35 8.26 -27.30 17.97
C ILE A 35 7.60 -25.95 17.66
N PRO A 36 8.22 -25.04 16.88
CA PRO A 36 7.58 -23.76 16.53
C PRO A 36 6.43 -23.92 15.54
N SER A 37 6.37 -24.99 14.75
CA SER A 37 5.25 -25.25 13.85
C SER A 37 3.94 -25.52 14.59
N LEU A 38 3.98 -26.02 15.83
CA LEU A 38 2.78 -26.27 16.65
C LEU A 38 2.01 -24.98 17.01
N PRO A 39 2.63 -23.95 17.65
CA PRO A 39 1.95 -22.70 17.94
C PRO A 39 1.55 -21.94 16.66
N ILE A 40 2.34 -22.05 15.57
CA ILE A 40 1.97 -21.49 14.27
C ILE A 40 0.67 -22.15 13.77
N LEU A 41 0.59 -23.48 13.77
CA LEU A 41 -0.61 -24.21 13.35
C LEU A 41 -1.82 -23.82 14.21
N TYR A 42 -1.64 -23.71 15.53
CA TYR A 42 -2.69 -23.25 16.43
C TYR A 42 -3.19 -21.84 16.10
N ALA A 43 -2.29 -20.88 15.89
CA ALA A 43 -2.65 -19.51 15.50
C ALA A 43 -3.47 -19.48 14.20
N TYR A 44 -3.08 -20.29 13.20
CA TYR A 44 -3.82 -20.42 11.94
C TYR A 44 -5.24 -21.01 12.13
N ILE A 45 -5.40 -22.00 13.01
CA ILE A 45 -6.71 -22.59 13.32
C ILE A 45 -7.64 -21.56 13.99
N VAL A 46 -7.11 -20.74 14.89
CA VAL A 46 -7.87 -19.70 15.61
C VAL A 46 -8.12 -18.45 14.75
N GLN A 47 -7.86 -18.52 13.44
CA GLN A 47 -8.02 -17.41 12.48
C GLN A 47 -7.13 -16.19 12.76
N ALA A 48 -6.09 -16.34 13.60
CA ALA A 48 -5.00 -15.38 13.69
C ALA A 48 -4.01 -15.62 12.52
N GLN A 49 -4.49 -15.38 11.29
CA GLN A 49 -3.78 -15.65 10.03
C GLN A 49 -2.71 -14.59 9.73
N ASP A 50 -1.79 -14.40 10.67
CA ASP A 50 -0.71 -13.45 10.54
C ASP A 50 0.58 -14.14 10.06
N THR A 51 1.15 -13.65 8.95
CA THR A 51 2.38 -14.21 8.38
C THR A 51 3.58 -14.06 9.30
N ARG A 52 3.55 -13.11 10.25
CA ARG A 52 4.65 -12.86 11.20
C ARG A 52 4.96 -14.08 12.07
N TYR A 53 3.99 -14.97 12.32
CA TYR A 53 4.24 -16.20 13.05
C TYR A 53 5.21 -17.15 12.34
N LEU A 54 5.29 -17.09 11.00
CA LEU A 54 6.20 -17.91 10.20
C LEU A 54 7.67 -17.46 10.29
N TYR A 55 7.93 -16.20 10.67
CA TYR A 55 9.29 -15.66 10.73
C TYR A 55 10.18 -16.37 11.75
N ILE A 56 9.59 -17.01 12.76
CA ILE A 56 10.33 -17.84 13.73
C ILE A 56 11.03 -19.03 13.05
N LEU A 57 10.46 -19.58 11.97
CA LEU A 57 11.05 -20.69 11.23
C LEU A 57 12.18 -20.26 10.27
N TYR A 58 12.31 -18.96 10.02
CA TYR A 58 13.21 -18.42 9.00
C TYR A 58 14.70 -18.79 9.19
N PRO A 59 15.28 -18.73 10.41
CA PRO A 59 16.66 -19.18 10.62
C PRO A 59 16.87 -20.66 10.29
N ILE A 60 15.86 -21.50 10.54
CA ILE A 60 15.92 -22.94 10.23
C ILE A 60 15.80 -23.18 8.73
N PHE A 61 14.94 -22.44 8.03
CA PHE A 61 14.88 -22.47 6.57
C PHE A 61 16.20 -22.04 5.92
N CYS A 62 16.92 -21.07 6.50
CA CYS A 62 18.26 -20.71 6.06
C CYS A 62 19.24 -21.89 6.20
N LEU A 63 19.25 -22.57 7.35
CA LEU A 63 20.09 -23.75 7.58
C LEU A 63 19.77 -24.89 6.60
N ILE A 64 18.49 -25.16 6.34
CA ILE A 64 18.07 -26.18 5.38
C ILE A 64 18.51 -25.82 3.97
N SER A 65 18.39 -24.55 3.58
CA SER A 65 18.82 -24.06 2.28
C SER A 65 20.33 -24.24 2.04
N LEU A 66 21.16 -24.21 3.10
CA LEU A 66 22.60 -24.48 2.97
C LEU A 66 22.90 -25.89 2.45
N PHE A 67 22.06 -26.89 2.74
CA PHE A 67 22.24 -28.25 2.18
C PHE A 67 22.06 -28.27 0.66
N ALA A 68 21.06 -27.54 0.15
CA ALA A 68 20.86 -27.35 -1.29
C ALA A 68 22.06 -26.61 -1.91
N VAL A 69 22.43 -25.46 -1.35
CA VAL A 69 23.54 -24.64 -1.86
C VAL A 69 24.84 -25.43 -1.88
N LYS A 70 25.15 -26.17 -0.79
CA LYS A 70 26.33 -27.04 -0.73
C LYS A 70 26.31 -28.11 -1.82
N SER A 71 25.17 -28.77 -2.02
CA SER A 71 24.99 -29.77 -3.08
C SER A 71 25.20 -29.16 -4.48
N TYR A 72 24.60 -28.01 -4.78
CA TYR A 72 24.80 -27.32 -6.05
C TYR A 72 26.25 -26.90 -6.27
N ILE A 73 26.88 -26.22 -5.30
CA ILE A 73 28.27 -25.76 -5.41
C ILE A 73 29.23 -26.94 -5.57
N SER A 74 28.97 -28.07 -4.92
CA SER A 74 29.84 -29.25 -5.01
C SER A 74 29.98 -29.84 -6.42
N LYS A 75 29.02 -29.57 -7.31
CA LYS A 75 29.03 -30.01 -8.72
C LYS A 75 29.98 -29.20 -9.60
N PHE A 76 30.46 -28.05 -9.12
CA PHE A 76 31.34 -27.16 -9.86
C PHE A 76 32.79 -27.28 -9.37
N SER A 77 33.74 -27.22 -10.32
CA SER A 77 35.18 -27.29 -10.02
C SER A 77 35.68 -26.03 -9.29
N ARG A 78 35.22 -24.84 -9.70
CA ARG A 78 35.63 -23.54 -9.15
C ARG A 78 34.63 -23.01 -8.11
N LYS A 79 34.52 -23.71 -6.98
CA LYS A 79 33.51 -23.43 -5.92
C LYS A 79 33.52 -21.98 -5.41
N ASN A 80 34.70 -21.43 -5.13
CA ASN A 80 34.83 -20.07 -4.61
C ASN A 80 34.36 -19.01 -5.61
N LEU A 81 34.60 -19.23 -6.91
CA LEU A 81 34.15 -18.33 -7.97
C LEU A 81 32.62 -18.35 -8.08
N VAL A 82 32.00 -19.53 -8.03
CA VAL A 82 30.53 -19.65 -8.06
C VAL A 82 29.91 -18.95 -6.84
N LEU A 83 30.47 -19.15 -5.65
CA LEU A 83 30.00 -18.49 -4.43
C LEU A 83 30.14 -16.96 -4.51
N LEU A 84 31.26 -16.46 -5.04
CA LEU A 84 31.46 -15.03 -5.28
C LEU A 84 30.41 -14.47 -6.25
N LEU A 85 30.11 -15.17 -7.35
CA LEU A 85 29.08 -14.74 -8.32
C LEU A 85 27.69 -14.67 -7.69
N ILE A 86 27.33 -15.63 -6.84
CA ILE A 86 26.05 -15.61 -6.11
C ILE A 86 25.97 -14.36 -5.23
N ILE A 87 27.02 -14.07 -4.46
CA ILE A 87 27.07 -12.88 -3.59
C ILE A 87 26.93 -11.59 -4.40
N ILE A 88 27.67 -11.48 -5.51
CA ILE A 88 27.58 -10.32 -6.41
C ILE A 88 26.16 -10.19 -6.97
N GLY A 89 25.55 -11.30 -7.41
CA GLY A 89 24.18 -11.32 -7.90
C GLY A 89 23.17 -10.83 -6.88
N ILE A 90 23.33 -11.20 -5.60
CA ILE A 90 22.49 -10.71 -4.50
C ILE A 90 22.64 -9.19 -4.36
N PHE A 91 23.86 -8.67 -4.29
CA PHE A 91 24.07 -7.22 -4.15
C PHE A 91 23.51 -6.43 -5.32
N VAL A 92 23.75 -6.86 -6.56
CA VAL A 92 23.21 -6.21 -7.76
C VAL A 92 21.69 -6.26 -7.76
N GLY A 93 21.10 -7.41 -7.44
CA GLY A 93 19.65 -7.56 -7.32
C GLY A 93 19.05 -6.67 -6.25
N SER A 94 19.68 -6.59 -5.07
CA SER A 94 19.22 -5.72 -3.97
C SER A 94 19.29 -4.24 -4.34
N ILE A 95 20.39 -3.78 -4.95
CA ILE A 95 20.54 -2.39 -5.40
C ILE A 95 19.52 -2.07 -6.50
N GLY A 96 19.37 -2.96 -7.49
CA GLY A 96 18.38 -2.79 -8.56
C GLY A 96 16.96 -2.74 -8.03
N PHE A 97 16.62 -3.61 -7.08
CA PHE A 97 15.32 -3.61 -6.42
C PHE A 97 15.09 -2.34 -5.59
N TYR A 98 16.11 -1.89 -4.84
CA TYR A 98 16.04 -0.65 -4.08
C TYR A 98 15.75 0.54 -4.99
N GLU A 99 16.49 0.69 -6.09
CA GLU A 99 16.28 1.81 -7.01
C GLU A 99 14.90 1.73 -7.69
N TYR A 100 14.43 0.52 -8.03
CA TYR A 100 13.09 0.32 -8.60
C TYR A 100 11.96 0.68 -7.61
N LYS A 101 12.16 0.42 -6.31
CA LYS A 101 11.18 0.70 -5.25
C LYS A 101 11.41 2.02 -4.53
N LYS A 102 12.39 2.79 -4.96
CA LYS A 102 12.75 4.05 -4.34
C LYS A 102 11.56 5.00 -4.36
N ILE A 103 11.24 5.48 -3.18
CA ILE A 103 10.14 6.43 -2.98
C ILE A 103 10.65 7.83 -3.34
N ASP A 104 9.81 8.57 -4.05
CA ASP A 104 10.04 10.00 -4.27
C ASP A 104 9.59 10.78 -3.03
N TYR A 105 10.54 11.07 -2.15
CA TYR A 105 10.27 11.78 -0.90
C TYR A 105 9.70 13.19 -1.11
N GLN A 106 10.10 13.89 -2.18
CA GLN A 106 9.62 15.25 -2.43
C GLN A 106 8.13 15.21 -2.79
N LYS A 107 7.75 14.27 -3.66
CA LYS A 107 6.36 14.00 -3.99
C LYS A 107 5.52 13.64 -2.76
N GLU A 108 5.99 12.71 -1.91
CA GLU A 108 5.23 12.32 -0.71
C GLU A 108 5.01 13.50 0.26
N ILE A 109 6.01 14.38 0.43
CA ILE A 109 5.89 15.60 1.25
C ILE A 109 4.88 16.57 0.63
N GLU A 110 4.93 16.75 -0.68
CA GLU A 110 4.01 17.61 -1.41
C GLU A 110 2.56 17.14 -1.26
N MET A 111 2.30 15.86 -1.53
CA MET A 111 0.97 15.25 -1.38
C MET A 111 0.42 15.42 0.04
N TYR A 112 1.28 15.26 1.06
CA TYR A 112 0.87 15.47 2.45
C TYR A 112 0.48 16.93 2.74
N LYS A 113 1.22 17.91 2.19
CA LYS A 113 0.89 19.34 2.36
C LYS A 113 -0.44 19.69 1.69
N ILE A 114 -0.65 19.20 0.47
CA ILE A 114 -1.92 19.34 -0.25
C ILE A 114 -3.06 18.73 0.56
N ALA A 115 -2.88 17.51 1.06
CA ALA A 115 -3.87 16.82 1.88
C ALA A 115 -4.23 17.60 3.15
N LYS A 116 -3.25 18.23 3.81
CA LYS A 116 -3.51 19.08 4.98
C LYS A 116 -4.40 20.29 4.65
N ILE A 117 -4.17 20.93 3.50
CA ILE A 117 -5.02 22.05 3.05
C ILE A 117 -6.43 21.55 2.77
N ILE A 118 -6.57 20.41 2.09
CA ILE A 118 -7.87 19.79 1.81
C ILE A 118 -8.60 19.46 3.10
N THR A 119 -7.90 18.91 4.11
CA THR A 119 -8.54 18.51 5.37
C THR A 119 -9.01 19.68 6.21
N ASP A 120 -8.29 20.81 6.14
CA ASP A 120 -8.69 22.03 6.84
C ASP A 120 -9.87 22.75 6.13
N THR A 121 -10.15 22.40 4.87
CA THR A 121 -11.15 23.09 4.03
C THR A 121 -12.45 22.27 3.86
N SER A 122 -12.37 20.94 3.91
CA SER A 122 -13.48 20.05 3.52
C SER A 122 -13.88 19.07 4.61
N SER A 123 -15.16 18.70 4.64
CA SER A 123 -15.73 17.71 5.57
C SER A 123 -16.17 16.41 4.89
N GLY A 124 -16.31 16.43 3.56
CA GLY A 124 -16.84 15.32 2.79
C GLY A 124 -16.41 15.37 1.33
N LEU A 125 -15.80 14.30 0.86
CA LEU A 125 -15.13 14.20 -0.44
C LEU A 125 -15.52 12.93 -1.18
N ASN A 126 -15.38 12.95 -2.51
CA ASN A 126 -15.33 11.71 -3.28
C ASN A 126 -14.09 10.88 -2.92
N PHE A 127 -14.21 9.56 -3.10
CA PHE A 127 -13.08 8.65 -3.01
C PHE A 127 -12.09 8.93 -4.14
N HIS A 128 -10.82 9.10 -3.77
CA HIS A 128 -9.72 9.34 -4.68
C HIS A 128 -8.66 8.23 -4.54
N PRO A 129 -8.35 7.47 -5.61
CA PRO A 129 -7.46 6.31 -5.54
C PRO A 129 -6.04 6.62 -5.03
N SER A 130 -5.47 7.76 -5.41
CA SER A 130 -4.14 8.22 -4.98
C SER A 130 -4.16 9.10 -3.72
N GLU A 131 -5.17 9.96 -3.56
CA GLU A 131 -5.15 11.03 -2.54
C GLU A 131 -5.78 10.66 -1.21
N THR A 132 -6.76 9.74 -1.19
CA THR A 132 -7.46 9.39 0.06
C THR A 132 -6.51 8.87 1.14
N LYS A 133 -5.38 8.25 0.78
CA LYS A 133 -4.36 7.82 1.77
C LYS A 133 -3.65 9.00 2.44
N TYR A 134 -3.43 10.10 1.72
CA TYR A 134 -2.76 11.30 2.26
C TYR A 134 -3.71 12.11 3.11
N ILE A 135 -4.96 12.25 2.66
CA ILE A 135 -6.05 12.89 3.43
C ILE A 135 -6.19 12.20 4.79
N ARG A 136 -6.32 10.87 4.81
CA ARG A 136 -6.39 10.11 6.06
C ARG A 136 -5.17 10.29 6.96
N ALA A 137 -3.98 10.43 6.38
CA ALA A 137 -2.77 10.66 7.15
C ALA A 137 -2.70 12.09 7.72
N ALA A 138 -3.26 13.07 7.00
CA ALA A 138 -3.30 14.47 7.41
C ALA A 138 -4.34 14.74 8.52
N GLU A 139 -5.39 13.93 8.62
CA GLU A 139 -6.35 13.99 9.74
C GLU A 139 -5.77 13.53 11.08
N LEU A 140 -4.62 12.85 11.09
CA LEU A 140 -4.02 12.34 12.32
C LEU A 140 -3.47 13.48 13.18
N PRO A 141 -3.72 13.46 14.51
CA PRO A 141 -3.13 14.44 15.42
C PRO A 141 -1.60 14.42 15.37
N GLU A 142 -0.97 15.59 15.31
CA GLU A 142 0.49 15.72 15.28
C GLU A 142 1.17 15.22 16.57
N LYS A 143 0.45 15.21 17.70
CA LYS A 143 1.00 14.83 19.00
C LYS A 143 0.61 13.41 19.39
N TRP A 144 1.63 12.59 19.60
CA TRP A 144 1.51 11.24 20.17
C TRP A 144 1.48 11.28 21.71
N PRO A 145 0.73 10.39 22.41
CA PRO A 145 -0.16 9.35 21.91
C PRO A 145 -1.60 9.82 21.63
N PHE A 146 -2.26 9.18 20.68
CA PHE A 146 -3.70 9.35 20.42
C PHE A 146 -4.38 7.99 20.26
N LEU A 147 -5.70 7.95 20.50
CA LEU A 147 -6.50 6.73 20.39
C LEU A 147 -6.89 6.51 18.93
N PHE A 148 -6.34 5.47 18.29
CA PHE A 148 -6.73 5.08 16.92
C PHE A 148 -8.18 4.57 16.83
N PHE A 149 -8.70 4.02 17.92
CA PHE A 149 -10.02 3.39 17.98
C PHE A 149 -10.98 4.29 18.75
N GLY A 150 -11.44 5.35 18.10
CA GLY A 150 -12.47 6.26 18.59
C GLY A 150 -13.16 6.94 17.42
N SER A 151 -14.47 7.15 17.51
CA SER A 151 -15.20 8.03 16.60
C SER A 151 -14.60 9.44 16.70
N GLY A 152 -13.89 9.91 15.67
CA GLY A 152 -13.27 11.25 15.63
C GLY A 152 -11.83 11.32 15.09
N VAL A 153 -11.18 10.21 14.71
CA VAL A 153 -9.83 10.26 14.10
C VAL A 153 -9.89 10.56 12.60
N HIS A 154 -10.95 10.12 11.94
CA HIS A 154 -11.24 10.45 10.54
C HIS A 154 -12.60 11.14 10.52
N GLU A 155 -12.58 12.46 10.43
CA GLU A 155 -13.77 13.30 10.37
C GLU A 155 -14.26 13.41 8.93
N ILE A 156 -13.36 13.37 7.95
CA ILE A 156 -13.70 13.55 6.54
C ILE A 156 -14.28 12.26 5.97
N LYS A 157 -15.51 12.37 5.46
CA LYS A 157 -16.17 11.26 4.77
C LYS A 157 -15.58 11.13 3.36
N SER A 158 -15.09 9.93 3.04
CA SER A 158 -14.64 9.59 1.69
C SER A 158 -15.67 8.67 1.03
N ILE A 159 -16.38 9.20 0.06
CA ILE A 159 -17.61 8.62 -0.48
C ILE A 159 -17.31 7.87 -1.77
N SER A 160 -17.74 6.60 -1.84
CA SER A 160 -17.46 5.77 -3.00
C SER A 160 -18.12 6.32 -4.26
N THR A 161 -17.34 6.44 -5.34
CA THR A 161 -17.82 6.87 -6.66
C THR A 161 -18.29 5.71 -7.53
N THR A 162 -18.27 4.48 -7.00
CA THR A 162 -18.72 3.27 -7.70
C THR A 162 -20.22 3.29 -7.94
N ASN A 163 -20.67 2.77 -9.09
CA ASN A 163 -22.08 2.64 -9.46
C ASN A 163 -22.82 3.96 -9.76
N HIS A 164 -22.12 5.09 -9.83
CA HIS A 164 -22.66 6.36 -10.31
C HIS A 164 -22.36 6.56 -11.79
N LYS A 165 -23.37 7.01 -12.55
CA LYS A 165 -23.26 7.20 -14.00
C LYS A 165 -22.70 8.58 -14.38
N ASN A 166 -23.05 9.61 -13.61
CA ASN A 166 -22.68 11.00 -13.82
C ASN A 166 -22.51 11.72 -12.47
N LEU A 167 -22.05 12.97 -12.53
CA LEU A 167 -21.77 13.79 -11.37
C LEU A 167 -23.03 14.13 -10.57
N GLU A 168 -24.13 14.46 -11.25
CA GLU A 168 -25.39 14.84 -10.63
C GLU A 168 -25.97 13.69 -9.81
N SER A 169 -25.97 12.47 -10.36
CA SER A 169 -26.38 11.27 -9.64
C SER A 169 -25.48 11.00 -8.43
N PHE A 170 -24.18 11.28 -8.54
CA PHE A 170 -23.27 11.12 -7.42
C PHE A 170 -23.55 12.12 -6.30
N ILE A 171 -23.70 13.40 -6.64
CA ILE A 171 -24.00 14.49 -5.69
C ILE A 171 -25.35 14.25 -5.00
N SER A 172 -26.42 13.99 -5.76
CA SER A 172 -27.76 13.79 -5.18
C SER A 172 -27.82 12.60 -4.22
N ASN A 173 -27.17 11.49 -4.56
CA ASN A 173 -27.16 10.29 -3.72
C ASN A 173 -26.27 10.42 -2.48
N SER A 174 -25.30 11.35 -2.50
CA SER A 174 -24.27 11.48 -1.47
C SER A 174 -24.43 12.77 -0.65
N ARG A 175 -25.51 13.51 -0.86
CA ARG A 175 -25.73 14.89 -0.36
C ARG A 175 -25.57 15.06 1.15
N GLU A 176 -25.91 14.04 1.94
CA GLU A 176 -25.81 14.13 3.40
C GLU A 176 -24.36 14.19 3.90
N GLU A 177 -23.43 13.61 3.14
CA GLU A 177 -22.03 13.46 3.55
C GLU A 177 -21.06 14.21 2.63
N LEU A 178 -21.43 14.50 1.38
CA LEU A 178 -20.58 15.11 0.38
C LEU A 178 -20.66 16.64 0.46
N THR A 179 -19.53 17.31 0.60
CA THR A 179 -19.47 18.79 0.58
C THR A 179 -18.58 19.34 -0.53
N HIS A 180 -17.56 18.58 -0.92
CA HIS A 180 -16.58 18.99 -1.90
C HIS A 180 -16.28 17.85 -2.90
N ILE A 181 -15.82 18.25 -4.08
CA ILE A 181 -15.35 17.40 -5.16
C ILE A 181 -13.84 17.61 -5.34
N LEU A 182 -13.08 16.53 -5.24
CA LEU A 182 -11.64 16.47 -5.43
C LEU A 182 -11.32 15.78 -6.75
N VAL A 183 -10.60 16.46 -7.63
CA VAL A 183 -10.27 15.96 -8.97
C VAL A 183 -8.84 16.32 -9.38
N ASP A 184 -8.23 15.40 -10.12
CA ASP A 184 -6.90 15.53 -10.72
C ASP A 184 -6.87 14.82 -12.10
N ASP A 185 -5.66 14.60 -12.63
CA ASP A 185 -5.44 13.88 -13.88
C ASP A 185 -5.31 12.34 -13.73
N ASP A 186 -5.61 11.74 -12.57
CA ASP A 186 -5.46 10.30 -12.33
C ASP A 186 -6.40 9.48 -13.23
N SER A 187 -5.77 8.65 -14.07
CA SER A 187 -6.42 7.68 -14.94
C SER A 187 -7.41 6.73 -14.26
N LYS A 188 -7.34 6.55 -12.94
CA LYS A 188 -8.22 5.68 -12.15
C LYS A 188 -9.50 6.38 -11.69
N LEU A 189 -9.59 7.71 -11.81
CA LEU A 189 -10.83 8.40 -11.53
C LEU A 189 -11.94 8.00 -12.51
N PRO A 190 -13.20 7.92 -12.04
CA PRO A 190 -14.37 7.79 -12.89
C PRO A 190 -14.42 8.87 -13.99
N LYS A 191 -15.00 8.53 -15.14
CA LYS A 191 -15.06 9.44 -16.30
C LYS A 191 -15.68 10.79 -15.96
N PHE A 192 -16.79 10.80 -15.23
CA PHE A 192 -17.49 12.04 -14.87
C PHE A 192 -16.65 12.98 -13.99
N LEU A 193 -15.73 12.46 -13.15
CA LEU A 193 -14.81 13.30 -12.37
C LEU A 193 -13.66 13.86 -13.20
N LYS A 194 -13.23 13.13 -14.23
CA LYS A 194 -12.25 13.66 -15.20
C LYS A 194 -12.86 14.74 -16.08
N GLU A 195 -14.13 14.59 -16.44
CA GLU A 195 -14.89 15.62 -17.15
C GLU A 195 -14.97 16.90 -16.33
N VAL A 196 -15.20 16.81 -15.00
CA VAL A 196 -15.06 17.97 -14.09
C VAL A 196 -13.67 18.58 -14.15
N TYR A 197 -12.60 17.77 -14.06
CA TYR A 197 -11.24 18.32 -14.11
C TYR A 197 -10.95 19.09 -15.41
N GLN A 198 -11.47 18.63 -16.54
CA GLN A 198 -11.24 19.24 -17.86
C GLN A 198 -12.16 20.43 -18.14
N ASN A 199 -13.43 20.33 -17.73
CA ASN A 199 -14.50 21.24 -18.10
C ASN A 199 -15.20 21.83 -16.86
N TYR A 200 -14.46 22.11 -15.78
CA TYR A 200 -15.05 22.58 -14.52
C TYR A 200 -15.90 23.85 -14.68
N GLU A 201 -15.60 24.67 -15.69
CA GLU A 201 -16.34 25.91 -16.01
C GLU A 201 -17.78 25.65 -16.47
N GLU A 202 -18.09 24.44 -16.94
CA GLU A 202 -19.45 24.03 -17.35
C GLU A 202 -20.35 23.73 -16.13
N TYR A 203 -19.78 23.57 -14.94
CA TYR A 203 -20.50 23.19 -13.72
C TYR A 203 -20.69 24.42 -12.81
N GLU A 204 -21.76 25.20 -13.06
CA GLU A 204 -22.03 26.45 -12.32
C GLU A 204 -22.24 26.27 -10.80
N TYR A 205 -22.59 25.06 -10.38
CA TYR A 205 -22.78 24.66 -8.98
C TYR A 205 -21.47 24.22 -8.30
N LEU A 206 -20.33 24.19 -9.00
CA LEU A 206 -19.02 23.89 -8.44
C LEU A 206 -18.19 25.17 -8.29
N ARG A 207 -17.91 25.55 -7.05
CA ARG A 207 -17.03 26.68 -6.74
C ARG A 207 -15.61 26.18 -6.51
N LYS A 208 -14.64 26.56 -7.35
CA LYS A 208 -13.22 26.24 -7.11
C LYS A 208 -12.75 26.95 -5.85
N VAL A 209 -12.40 26.19 -4.81
CA VAL A 209 -11.92 26.71 -3.52
C VAL A 209 -10.41 26.51 -3.34
N PHE A 210 -9.82 25.56 -4.06
CA PHE A 210 -8.38 25.34 -4.06
C PHE A 210 -7.90 24.77 -5.40
N ASP A 211 -6.74 25.25 -5.82
CA ASP A 211 -6.01 24.79 -6.99
C ASP A 211 -4.52 24.69 -6.61
N SER A 212 -3.97 23.48 -6.61
CA SER A 212 -2.60 23.26 -6.14
C SER A 212 -1.57 24.00 -7.00
N LYS A 213 -1.90 24.28 -8.27
CA LYS A 213 -1.03 25.03 -9.19
C LYS A 213 -0.82 26.46 -8.72
N ASP A 214 -1.85 27.09 -8.14
CA ASP A 214 -1.79 28.46 -7.62
C ASP A 214 -0.86 28.56 -6.40
N HIS A 215 -0.58 27.44 -5.76
CA HIS A 215 0.34 27.32 -4.61
C HIS A 215 1.74 26.82 -4.99
N GLY A 216 2.02 26.64 -6.29
CA GLY A 216 3.33 26.23 -6.78
C GLY A 216 3.66 24.75 -6.56
N PHE A 217 2.65 23.90 -6.36
CA PHE A 217 2.83 22.45 -6.29
C PHE A 217 2.98 21.85 -7.69
N GLU A 218 3.77 20.80 -7.82
CA GLU A 218 3.97 20.09 -9.09
C GLU A 218 2.77 19.17 -9.41
N HIS A 219 2.22 18.50 -8.40
CA HIS A 219 1.03 17.69 -8.50
C HIS A 219 -0.22 18.56 -8.60
N GLN A 220 -0.90 18.47 -9.75
CA GLN A 220 -2.06 19.29 -10.09
C GLN A 220 -3.34 18.64 -9.58
N ILE A 221 -4.00 19.31 -8.64
CA ILE A 221 -5.24 18.86 -8.05
C ILE A 221 -6.11 20.06 -7.74
N MET A 222 -7.41 19.89 -7.93
CA MET A 222 -8.40 20.93 -7.71
C MET A 222 -9.45 20.44 -6.71
N LEU A 223 -9.87 21.35 -5.84
CA LEU A 223 -10.95 21.13 -4.90
C LEU A 223 -12.08 22.12 -5.21
N PHE A 224 -13.27 21.58 -5.38
CA PHE A 224 -14.49 22.33 -5.62
C PHE A 224 -15.45 22.14 -4.47
N GLU A 225 -16.02 23.22 -3.97
CA GLU A 225 -17.15 23.17 -3.05
C GLU A 225 -18.45 23.12 -3.84
N ILE A 226 -19.40 22.31 -3.38
CA ILE A 226 -20.71 22.17 -4.02
C ILE A 226 -21.65 23.24 -3.49
N ASP A 227 -22.12 24.11 -4.37
CA ASP A 227 -23.22 25.03 -4.10
C ASP A 227 -24.55 24.28 -4.29
N PHE A 228 -25.08 23.74 -3.20
CA PHE A 228 -26.30 22.94 -3.24
C PHE A 228 -27.55 23.75 -3.63
N GLU A 229 -27.58 25.06 -3.36
CA GLU A 229 -28.70 25.91 -3.77
C GLU A 229 -28.75 26.03 -5.29
N LYS A 230 -27.59 26.27 -5.92
CA LYS A 230 -27.49 26.28 -7.39
C LYS A 230 -27.73 24.90 -8.00
N PHE A 231 -27.18 23.85 -7.39
CA PHE A 231 -27.36 22.48 -7.85
C PHE A 231 -28.86 22.13 -7.94
N ASP A 232 -29.62 22.45 -6.89
CA ASP A 232 -31.07 22.20 -6.86
C ASP A 232 -31.81 22.98 -7.95
N SER A 233 -31.47 24.25 -8.13
CA SER A 233 -32.11 25.12 -9.14
C SER A 233 -31.96 24.62 -10.59
N ILE A 234 -30.85 23.93 -10.89
CA ILE A 234 -30.58 23.36 -12.20
C ILE A 234 -31.22 21.97 -12.33
N SER A 235 -31.36 21.23 -11.24
CA SER A 235 -31.94 19.88 -11.23
C SER A 235 -33.48 19.84 -11.28
N GLU A 236 -34.15 20.93 -10.87
CA GLU A 236 -35.61 21.08 -10.91
C GLU A 236 -36.13 21.70 -12.22
N GLY A 237 -35.24 22.18 -13.11
CA GLY A 237 -35.56 22.75 -14.43
C GLY A 237 -35.47 21.75 -15.57
#